data_AF-A0A5N5TN53-F1
#
_entry.id   AF-A0A5N5TN53-F1
#
_cell.length_a   1.000
_cell.length_b   1.000
_cell.length_c   1.000
_cell.angle_alpha   90.00
_cell.angle_beta   90.00
_cell.angle_gamma   90.00
#
_symmetry.space_group_name_H-M   'P 1'
#
loop_
_entity.id
_entity.type
_entity.pdbx_description
1 polymer ?
#
loop_
_entity_poly.entity_id
_entity_poly.type
_entity_poly.pdbx_seq_one_letter_code
_entity_poly.pdbx_strand_id
1 'polypeptide(L)'
;KYRNTRQDDLWSCLTEAAQIDKSLPSGITVKGIMDSWTLQKGYPFLQVERHINGTALLTQRRFLFGRLSSKRKHEMKYKWWIPITFTTQDRPSFRHTRAQTWLRQEDDSLQVTGLPPQDKWVIFNLQQTGMKAFLKN
;
A
#
# COMPACT_ATOMS: atom_id res chain seq x y z
N LYS A 1 16.67 1.49 -31.14
CA LYS A 1 17.99 1.56 -30.47
C LYS A 1 18.08 0.38 -29.51
N TYR A 2 19.03 -0.54 -29.69
CA TYR A 2 19.21 -1.71 -28.82
C TYR A 2 20.42 -1.49 -27.90
N ARG A 3 20.16 -1.24 -26.61
CA ARG A 3 21.13 -1.26 -25.51
C ARG A 3 20.49 -1.99 -24.33
N ASN A 4 21.29 -2.66 -23.52
CA ASN A 4 20.84 -3.23 -22.26
C ASN A 4 20.29 -2.13 -21.36
N THR A 5 19.04 -2.26 -20.93
CA THR A 5 18.41 -1.41 -19.93
C THR A 5 18.65 -1.98 -18.54
N ARG A 6 19.12 -1.14 -17.62
CA ARG A 6 19.17 -1.47 -16.19
C ARG A 6 17.80 -1.22 -15.57
N GLN A 7 17.53 -1.84 -14.42
CA GLN A 7 16.28 -1.62 -13.66
C GLN A 7 15.98 -0.12 -13.43
N ASP A 8 17.01 0.71 -13.33
CA ASP A 8 16.89 2.16 -13.15
C ASP A 8 16.31 2.90 -14.38
N ASP A 9 16.52 2.41 -15.60
CA ASP A 9 15.97 3.02 -16.82
C ASP A 9 14.45 2.85 -16.86
N LEU A 10 13.95 1.68 -16.43
CA LEU A 10 12.51 1.40 -16.32
C LEU A 10 11.85 2.33 -15.29
N TRP A 11 12.46 2.48 -14.11
CA TRP A 11 11.89 3.34 -13.06
C TRP A 11 11.92 4.82 -13.43
N SER A 12 12.92 5.26 -14.19
CA SER A 12 13.01 6.62 -14.70
C SER A 12 11.83 6.94 -15.63
N CYS A 13 11.59 6.11 -16.63
CA CYS A 13 10.46 6.30 -17.56
C CYS A 13 9.10 6.22 -16.84
N LEU A 14 8.92 5.29 -15.90
CA LEU A 14 7.67 5.17 -15.14
C LEU A 14 7.47 6.37 -14.19
N THR A 15 8.54 6.93 -13.63
CA THR A 15 8.46 8.12 -12.78
C THR A 15 8.04 9.34 -13.60
N GLU A 16 8.60 9.51 -14.78
CA GLU A 16 8.21 10.61 -15.69
C GLU A 16 6.73 10.51 -16.09
N ALA A 17 6.28 9.34 -16.52
CA ALA A 17 4.87 9.11 -16.84
C ALA A 17 3.94 9.35 -15.63
N ALA A 18 4.34 8.89 -14.45
CA ALA A 18 3.54 9.06 -13.24
C ALA A 18 3.46 10.52 -12.75
N GLN A 19 4.50 11.32 -13.00
CA GLN A 19 4.51 12.75 -12.74
C GLN A 19 3.56 13.50 -13.70
N ILE A 20 3.56 13.14 -14.98
CA ILE A 20 2.64 13.68 -15.99
C ILE A 20 1.18 13.38 -15.60
N ASP A 21 0.89 12.14 -15.21
CA ASP A 21 -0.46 11.68 -14.84
C ASP A 21 -0.90 12.11 -13.42
N LYS A 22 -0.01 12.77 -12.67
CA LYS A 22 -0.19 13.12 -11.25
C LYS A 22 -0.70 11.92 -10.43
N SER A 23 -0.18 10.73 -10.73
CA SER A 23 -0.59 9.49 -10.07
C SER A 23 0.21 9.21 -8.80
N LEU A 24 1.32 9.93 -8.60
CA LEU A 24 2.18 9.87 -7.41
C LEU A 24 2.16 11.17 -6.60
N PRO A 25 2.34 11.08 -5.27
CA PRO A 25 2.61 12.25 -4.43
C PRO A 25 3.86 13.01 -4.91
N SER A 26 3.85 14.34 -4.75
CA SER A 26 5.00 15.18 -5.11
C SER A 26 6.25 14.77 -4.32
N GLY A 27 7.40 14.73 -4.98
CA GLY A 27 8.69 14.34 -4.38
C GLY A 27 8.91 12.83 -4.26
N ILE A 28 7.99 11.99 -4.73
CA ILE A 28 8.12 10.53 -4.72
C ILE A 28 8.40 10.01 -6.13
N THR A 29 9.35 9.07 -6.23
CA THR A 29 9.69 8.38 -7.48
C THR A 29 9.15 6.96 -7.45
N VAL A 30 8.87 6.40 -8.63
CA VAL A 30 8.49 4.97 -8.74
C VAL A 30 9.60 4.10 -8.18
N LYS A 31 10.87 4.50 -8.38
CA LYS A 31 12.03 3.83 -7.80
C LYS A 31 11.94 3.73 -6.27
N GLY A 32 11.65 4.83 -5.57
CA GLY A 32 11.54 4.82 -4.11
C GLY A 32 10.45 3.88 -3.60
N ILE A 33 9.31 3.84 -4.29
CA ILE A 33 8.24 2.89 -3.98
C ILE A 33 8.74 1.46 -4.21
N MET A 34 9.25 1.17 -5.40
CA MET A 34 9.64 -0.19 -5.78
C MET A 34 10.83 -0.72 -4.99
N ASP A 35 11.77 0.13 -4.57
CA ASP A 35 12.87 -0.26 -3.68
C ASP A 35 12.32 -0.86 -2.37
N SER A 36 11.24 -0.27 -1.82
CA SER A 36 10.58 -0.82 -0.62
C SER A 36 9.94 -2.20 -0.87
N TRP A 37 9.56 -2.52 -2.11
CA TRP A 37 8.97 -3.81 -2.48
C TRP A 37 10.01 -4.86 -2.90
N THR A 38 11.11 -4.47 -3.56
CA THR A 38 12.03 -5.42 -4.19
C THR A 38 13.30 -5.69 -3.38
N LEU A 39 13.73 -4.76 -2.52
CA LEU A 39 15.02 -4.87 -1.82
C LEU A 39 14.94 -5.54 -0.44
N GLN A 40 13.74 -5.89 0.02
CA GLN A 40 13.55 -6.50 1.34
C GLN A 40 12.74 -7.80 1.28
N LYS A 41 13.05 -8.73 2.19
CA LYS A 41 12.38 -10.04 2.26
C LYS A 41 11.07 -9.96 3.03
N GLY A 42 10.02 -10.56 2.46
CA GLY A 42 8.68 -10.65 3.04
C GLY A 42 7.67 -9.79 2.28
N TYR A 43 6.46 -9.71 2.82
CA TYR A 43 5.38 -8.89 2.25
C TYR A 43 4.73 -8.05 3.35
N PRO A 44 4.13 -6.89 3.02
CA PRO A 44 3.34 -6.14 3.98
C PRO A 44 2.04 -6.87 4.29
N PHE A 45 1.72 -6.94 5.58
CA PHE A 45 0.39 -7.23 6.09
C PHE A 45 -0.24 -5.91 6.53
N LEU A 46 -1.39 -5.57 5.95
CA LEU A 46 -2.11 -4.35 6.29
C LEU A 46 -3.24 -4.71 7.27
N GLN A 47 -3.15 -4.20 8.48
CA GLN A 47 -4.21 -4.31 9.48
C GLN A 47 -5.09 -3.06 9.39
N VAL A 48 -6.40 -3.26 9.34
CA VAL A 48 -7.39 -2.20 9.27
C VAL A 48 -8.23 -2.26 10.55
N GLU A 49 -8.21 -1.20 11.34
CA GLU A 49 -9.05 -1.06 12.53
C GLU A 49 -10.10 0.02 12.27
N ARG A 50 -11.38 -0.36 12.19
CA ARG A 50 -12.47 0.59 11.96
C ARG A 50 -12.98 1.17 13.28
N HIS A 51 -13.29 2.45 13.29
CA HIS A 51 -13.84 3.18 14.43
C HIS A 51 -15.28 3.63 14.18
N ILE A 52 -16.03 3.85 15.26
CA ILE A 52 -17.46 4.23 15.23
C ILE A 52 -17.66 5.61 14.57
N ASN A 53 -16.67 6.50 14.68
CA ASN A 53 -16.70 7.86 14.11
C ASN A 53 -16.50 7.91 12.57
N GLY A 54 -16.64 6.78 11.86
CA GLY A 54 -16.45 6.74 10.40
C GLY A 54 -14.99 6.88 9.96
N THR A 55 -14.05 6.47 10.80
CA THR A 55 -12.63 6.44 10.47
C THR A 55 -12.07 5.01 10.54
N ALA A 56 -10.92 4.78 9.90
CA ALA A 56 -10.16 3.55 10.07
C ALA A 56 -8.67 3.86 10.24
N LEU A 57 -8.03 3.15 11.17
CA LEU A 57 -6.59 3.18 11.36
C LEU A 57 -5.96 2.00 10.61
N LEU A 58 -5.11 2.32 9.64
CA LEU A 58 -4.36 1.35 8.85
C LEU A 58 -2.94 1.26 9.42
N THR A 59 -2.51 0.05 9.78
CA THR A 59 -1.14 -0.22 10.26
C THR A 59 -0.51 -1.33 9.43
N GLN A 60 0.80 -1.23 9.21
CA GLN A 60 1.55 -2.24 8.47
C GLN A 60 2.48 -3.03 9.37
N ARG A 61 2.60 -4.33 9.09
CA ARG A 61 3.61 -5.22 9.69
C ARG A 61 4.13 -6.19 8.64
N ARG A 62 5.32 -6.74 8.84
CA ARG A 62 5.87 -7.74 7.93
C ARG A 62 5.19 -9.10 8.11
N PHE A 63 4.76 -9.71 7.00
CA PHE A 63 4.37 -11.10 6.91
C PHE A 63 5.53 -11.97 6.41
N LEU A 64 5.78 -13.09 7.08
CA LEU A 64 6.69 -14.15 6.65
C LEU A 64 5.95 -15.50 6.71
N PHE A 65 5.90 -16.22 5.59
CA PHE A 65 5.32 -17.56 5.54
C PHE A 65 6.23 -18.55 6.30
N GLY A 66 5.67 -19.33 7.23
CA GLY A 66 6.39 -20.42 7.92
C GLY A 66 7.26 -20.04 9.12
N ARG A 67 7.26 -18.78 9.58
CA ARG A 67 7.90 -18.38 10.84
C ARG A 67 6.90 -17.62 11.72
N LEU A 68 6.50 -18.23 12.84
CA LEU A 68 5.97 -17.50 13.99
C LEU A 68 7.15 -16.72 14.60
N SER A 69 7.48 -15.55 14.03
CA SER A 69 8.63 -14.77 14.47
C SER A 69 8.39 -14.19 15.86
N SER A 70 8.94 -14.86 16.86
CA SER A 70 9.08 -14.41 18.26
C SER A 70 9.99 -13.17 18.43
N LYS A 71 10.35 -12.45 17.36
CA LYS A 71 11.26 -11.29 17.37
C LYS A 71 10.59 -10.03 16.80
N ARG A 72 9.56 -9.52 17.49
CA ARG A 72 8.89 -8.23 17.18
C ARG A 72 9.85 -7.05 16.95
N LYS A 73 10.98 -6.99 17.67
CA LYS A 73 11.95 -5.87 17.58
C LYS A 73 12.56 -5.67 16.19
N HIS A 74 12.67 -6.70 15.36
CA HIS A 74 13.22 -6.56 14.00
C HIS A 74 12.16 -6.29 12.93
N GLU A 75 10.87 -6.49 13.23
CA GLU A 75 9.79 -6.30 12.25
C GLU A 75 9.47 -4.83 12.00
N MET A 76 9.68 -3.96 12.99
CA MET A 76 9.51 -2.50 12.88
C MET A 76 10.40 -1.85 11.81
N LYS A 77 11.46 -2.54 11.36
CA LYS A 77 12.36 -2.04 10.31
C LYS A 77 11.86 -2.30 8.88
N TYR A 78 10.88 -3.19 8.71
CA TYR A 78 10.37 -3.57 7.39
C TYR A 78 9.05 -2.86 7.16
N LYS A 79 9.09 -1.82 6.36
CA LYS A 79 7.93 -1.03 5.97
C LYS A 79 7.96 -0.80 4.47
N TRP A 80 6.77 -0.64 3.89
CA TRP A 80 6.55 -0.49 2.46
C TRP A 80 5.81 0.80 2.16
N TRP A 81 5.98 1.30 0.94
CA TRP A 81 5.06 2.26 0.34
C TRP A 81 3.85 1.50 -0.23
N ILE A 82 2.73 1.52 0.50
CA ILE A 82 1.54 0.73 0.17
C ILE A 82 0.49 1.64 -0.47
N PRO A 83 0.11 1.41 -1.74
CA PRO A 83 -1.03 2.09 -2.34
C PRO A 83 -2.32 1.59 -1.68
N ILE A 84 -3.09 2.52 -1.12
CA ILE A 84 -4.36 2.19 -0.48
C ILE A 84 -5.49 2.48 -1.46
N THR A 85 -6.25 1.44 -1.75
CA THR A 85 -7.52 1.50 -2.47
C THR A 85 -8.60 0.91 -1.59
N PHE A 86 -9.80 1.49 -1.63
CA PHE A 86 -10.95 0.91 -0.94
C PHE A 86 -12.26 1.26 -1.62
N THR A 87 -13.27 0.45 -1.36
CA THR A 87 -14.66 0.69 -1.76
C THR A 87 -15.58 0.43 -0.59
N THR A 88 -16.74 1.08 -0.60
CA THR A 88 -17.70 1.06 0.49
C THR A 88 -19.01 0.45 0.01
N GLN A 89 -19.79 -0.11 0.93
CA GLN A 89 -21.11 -0.66 0.62
C GLN A 89 -22.04 0.37 -0.05
N ASP A 90 -21.91 1.64 0.29
CA ASP A 90 -22.75 2.72 -0.26
C ASP A 90 -22.37 3.10 -1.69
N ARG A 91 -21.11 2.87 -2.09
CA ARG A 91 -20.60 3.17 -3.43
C ARG A 91 -19.68 2.04 -3.92
N PRO A 92 -20.24 0.85 -4.19
CA PRO A 92 -19.47 -0.33 -4.54
C PRO A 92 -18.88 -0.18 -5.95
N SER A 93 -17.60 0.11 -6.02
CA SER A 93 -16.84 0.32 -7.25
C SER A 93 -15.51 -0.41 -7.15
N PHE A 94 -15.51 -1.67 -7.61
CA PHE A 94 -14.35 -2.54 -7.59
C PHE A 94 -13.40 -2.36 -8.79
N ARG A 95 -13.79 -1.56 -9.80
CA ARG A 95 -13.02 -1.39 -11.04
C ARG A 95 -11.90 -0.35 -10.93
N HIS A 96 -12.00 0.57 -9.98
CA HIS A 96 -11.05 1.67 -9.83
C HIS A 96 -9.90 1.26 -8.90
N THR A 97 -8.76 0.91 -9.48
CA THR A 97 -7.55 0.43 -8.76
C THR A 97 -6.51 1.53 -8.54
N ARG A 98 -6.78 2.78 -8.95
CA ARG A 98 -5.92 3.92 -8.66
C ARG A 98 -5.89 4.16 -7.15
N ALA A 99 -4.67 4.27 -6.60
CA ALA A 99 -4.46 4.57 -5.19
C ALA A 99 -5.19 5.87 -4.81
N GLN A 100 -6.04 5.79 -3.79
CA GLN A 100 -6.73 6.95 -3.21
C GLN A 100 -5.83 7.68 -2.22
N THR A 101 -4.96 6.93 -1.55
CA THR A 101 -3.94 7.44 -0.64
C THR A 101 -2.80 6.43 -0.54
N TRP A 102 -1.74 6.78 0.18
CA TRP A 102 -0.54 5.96 0.35
C TRP A 102 -0.18 5.86 1.82
N LEU A 103 0.02 4.64 2.32
CA LEU A 103 0.69 4.42 3.60
C LEU A 103 2.19 4.36 3.32
N ARG A 104 2.92 5.36 3.82
CA ARG A 104 4.34 5.52 3.49
C ARG A 104 5.21 4.63 4.37
N GLN A 105 6.45 4.43 3.93
CA GLN A 105 7.42 3.64 4.68
C GLN A 105 7.81 4.30 6.01
N GLU A 106 7.73 5.63 6.11
CA GLU A 106 8.11 6.40 7.29
C GLU A 106 6.99 6.44 8.34
N ASP A 107 5.74 6.26 7.90
CA ASP A 107 4.56 6.32 8.76
C ASP A 107 4.38 5.01 9.53
N ASP A 108 4.00 5.10 10.81
CA ASP A 108 3.58 3.92 11.60
C ASP A 108 2.14 3.50 11.28
N SER A 109 1.31 4.48 10.94
CA SER A 109 -0.09 4.26 10.63
C SER A 109 -0.63 5.34 9.69
N LEU A 110 -1.77 5.05 9.07
CA LEU A 110 -2.53 5.98 8.25
C LEU A 110 -3.98 5.98 8.71
N GLN A 111 -4.53 7.17 8.95
CA GLN A 111 -5.96 7.32 9.24
C GLN A 111 -6.74 7.63 7.96
N VAL A 112 -7.75 6.79 7.67
CA VAL A 112 -8.72 7.01 6.59
C VAL A 112 -10.01 7.53 7.20
N THR A 113 -10.57 8.60 6.64
CA THR A 113 -11.78 9.26 7.13
C THR A 113 -12.91 9.18 6.09
N GLY A 114 -14.14 9.52 6.50
CA GLY A 114 -15.30 9.52 5.60
C GLY A 114 -15.79 8.11 5.22
N LEU A 115 -15.52 7.13 6.07
CA LEU A 115 -16.01 5.76 5.90
C LEU A 115 -17.45 5.65 6.39
N PRO A 116 -18.25 4.70 5.84
CA PRO A 116 -19.59 4.43 6.35
C PRO A 116 -19.54 3.93 7.80
N PRO A 117 -20.68 3.83 8.50
CA PRO A 117 -20.74 3.28 9.86
C PRO A 117 -20.34 1.80 9.90
N GLN A 118 -20.01 1.29 11.10
CA GLN A 118 -19.38 -0.03 11.28
C GLN A 118 -20.24 -1.21 10.82
N ASP A 119 -21.55 -1.04 10.77
CA ASP A 119 -22.53 -2.02 10.29
C ASP A 119 -22.46 -2.25 8.76
N LYS A 120 -21.85 -1.32 8.02
CA LYS A 120 -21.61 -1.45 6.58
C LYS A 120 -20.19 -1.91 6.30
N TRP A 121 -20.02 -2.71 5.25
CA TRP A 121 -18.69 -3.18 4.88
C TRP A 121 -17.86 -2.11 4.14
N VAL A 122 -16.54 -2.22 4.30
CA VAL A 122 -15.53 -1.50 3.52
C VAL A 122 -14.50 -2.55 3.08
N ILE A 123 -14.16 -2.57 1.79
CA ILE A 123 -13.19 -3.51 1.23
C ILE A 123 -11.98 -2.72 0.78
N PHE A 124 -10.81 -3.05 1.35
CA PHE A 124 -9.51 -2.49 0.98
C PHE A 124 -8.80 -3.38 -0.04
N ASN A 125 -7.75 -2.84 -0.69
CA ASN A 125 -6.93 -3.50 -1.71
C ASN A 125 -7.77 -4.09 -2.86
N LEU A 126 -8.48 -3.22 -3.57
CA LEU A 126 -9.37 -3.59 -4.66
C LEU A 126 -8.63 -4.42 -5.71
N GLN A 127 -9.21 -5.55 -6.12
CA GLN A 127 -8.64 -6.53 -7.07
C GLN A 127 -7.27 -7.12 -6.68
N GLN A 128 -6.84 -6.98 -5.42
CA GLN A 128 -5.50 -7.42 -4.98
C GLN A 128 -4.36 -6.83 -5.82
N THR A 129 -4.55 -5.65 -6.42
CA THR A 129 -3.51 -5.03 -7.28
C THR A 129 -2.28 -4.59 -6.49
N GLY A 130 -2.40 -4.35 -5.18
CA GLY A 130 -1.24 -4.29 -4.30
C GLY A 130 -0.69 -5.70 -4.10
N MET A 131 0.49 -6.00 -4.67
CA MET A 131 1.15 -7.31 -4.62
C MET A 131 1.03 -7.95 -3.22
N LYS A 132 0.05 -8.87 -3.08
CA LYS A 132 -0.25 -9.69 -1.90
C LYS A 132 -0.17 -8.96 -0.54
N ALA A 133 -0.99 -7.93 -0.34
CA ALA A 133 -1.34 -7.48 1.01
C ALA A 133 -2.47 -8.35 1.58
N PHE A 134 -2.22 -9.03 2.70
CA PHE A 134 -3.26 -9.75 3.45
C PHE A 134 -3.98 -8.78 4.37
N LEU A 135 -5.31 -8.82 4.34
CA LEU A 135 -6.21 -8.00 5.16
C LEU A 135 -6.89 -8.90 6.18
N LYS A 136 -6.96 -8.44 7.44
CA LYS A 136 -7.87 -9.01 8.44
C LYS A 136 -8.80 -7.89 8.90
N ASN A 137 -10.10 -8.08 8.64
CA ASN A 137 -11.18 -7.26 9.16
C ASN A 137 -11.47 -7.60 10.63
#